data_AF-A0A127VIF0-F1
#
_entry.id   AF-A0A127VIF0-F1
#
_cell.length_a   1.000
_cell.length_b   1.000
_cell.length_c   1.000
_cell.angle_alpha   90.00
_cell.angle_beta   90.00
_cell.angle_gamma   90.00
#
_symmetry.space_group_name_H-M   'P 1'
#
loop_
_entity.id
_entity.type
_entity.pdbx_description
1 polymer ?
#
loop_
_entity_poly.entity_id
_entity_poly.type
_entity_poly.pdbx_seq_one_letter_code
_entity_poly.pdbx_strand_id
1 'polypeptide(L)'
;MTFVLYNTTKIRLSPYLTILKKDYMLTATYQNIHFAGMIDNGVEFFAQKGIIDVRCINQGIVYNTFSEFPEWIKYKLEEDLVKNHVAMRSLSKIKGLAKEDYLKHYAFCKYGGLDPNPDIDVNGMMGESEYFDCGFRGKCKAEGKLCCGIKVKNGTLTKMEIRILKKSMMSNKHIANALFISISTLKKHWQNMKAKTGMSTRAEYVYFATKKGIIKWIW
;
A
#
# COMPACT_ATOMS: atom_id res chain seq x y z
N MET A 1 0.28 -50.41 7.36
CA MET A 1 1.10 -51.29 6.51
C MET A 1 0.20 -51.64 5.33
N THR A 2 0.48 -51.24 4.10
CA THR A 2 1.64 -51.66 3.29
C THR A 2 1.97 -50.60 2.23
N PHE A 3 3.25 -50.48 1.92
CA PHE A 3 3.86 -49.57 0.94
C PHE A 3 3.42 -49.85 -0.50
N VAL A 4 3.30 -48.82 -1.34
CA VAL A 4 3.46 -48.94 -2.80
C VAL A 4 4.35 -47.81 -3.33
N LEU A 5 5.58 -48.24 -3.65
CA LEU A 5 6.62 -47.79 -4.58
C LEU A 5 6.56 -46.39 -5.22
N TYR A 6 7.66 -45.67 -5.02
CA TYR A 6 8.08 -44.44 -5.70
C TYR A 6 8.33 -44.66 -7.19
N ASN A 7 7.82 -43.76 -8.03
CA ASN A 7 8.34 -43.55 -9.37
C ASN A 7 9.01 -42.18 -9.43
N THR A 8 10.33 -42.17 -9.46
CA THR A 8 11.15 -40.96 -9.53
C THR A 8 11.10 -40.33 -10.91
N THR A 9 10.25 -39.33 -11.10
CA THR A 9 10.46 -38.34 -12.15
C THR A 9 11.36 -37.24 -11.60
N LYS A 10 12.60 -37.16 -12.11
CA LYS A 10 13.47 -36.00 -11.89
C LYS A 10 12.79 -34.78 -12.50
N ILE A 11 12.04 -34.02 -11.69
CA ILE A 11 11.64 -32.67 -12.06
C ILE A 11 12.86 -31.78 -11.86
N ARG A 12 13.36 -31.22 -12.96
CA ARG A 12 14.44 -30.24 -12.95
C ARG A 12 13.89 -28.97 -12.29
N LEU A 13 14.18 -28.79 -10.99
CA LEU A 13 13.75 -27.59 -10.27
C LEU A 13 14.53 -26.38 -10.80
N SER A 14 13.77 -25.35 -11.17
CA SER A 14 14.21 -24.03 -11.59
C SER A 14 15.19 -23.40 -10.58
N PRO A 15 16.18 -22.58 -11.01
CA PRO A 15 17.24 -22.04 -10.13
C PRO A 15 16.76 -21.06 -9.04
N TYR A 16 15.46 -20.78 -8.93
CA TYR A 16 14.92 -19.76 -8.02
C TYR A 16 14.43 -20.30 -6.66
N LEU A 17 14.84 -21.51 -6.26
CA LEU A 17 14.51 -22.04 -4.94
C LEU A 17 15.51 -21.56 -3.89
N THR A 18 15.18 -20.51 -3.12
CA THR A 18 15.97 -20.16 -1.92
C THR A 18 15.48 -21.01 -0.74
N ILE A 19 16.25 -22.03 -0.37
CA ILE A 19 15.97 -22.87 0.80
C ILE A 19 16.61 -22.23 2.04
N LEU A 20 15.80 -21.75 2.98
CA LEU A 20 16.23 -21.52 4.37
C LEU A 20 15.62 -22.63 5.24
N LYS A 21 16.47 -23.56 5.68
CA LYS A 21 16.07 -24.64 6.61
C LYS A 21 16.05 -24.10 8.05
N LYS A 22 14.87 -24.11 8.67
CA LYS A 22 14.65 -24.78 9.98
C LYS A 22 13.15 -24.82 10.33
N ASP A 23 12.64 -26.05 10.34
CA ASP A 23 11.67 -26.61 11.28
C ASP A 23 10.33 -25.89 11.55
N TYR A 24 9.53 -25.53 10.55
CA TYR A 24 8.05 -25.46 10.69
C TYR A 24 7.39 -25.66 9.32
N MET A 25 6.26 -26.35 9.30
CA MET A 25 5.43 -26.68 8.13
C MET A 25 5.35 -25.53 7.11
N LEU A 26 5.92 -25.76 5.92
CA LEU A 26 5.88 -24.82 4.79
C LEU A 26 4.47 -24.78 4.19
N THR A 27 3.64 -23.84 4.63
CA THR A 27 2.64 -23.28 3.71
C THR A 27 3.36 -22.29 2.82
N ALA A 28 3.84 -22.73 1.66
CA ALA A 28 4.32 -21.83 0.62
C ALA A 28 3.10 -21.04 0.11
N THR A 29 2.88 -19.84 0.63
CA THR A 29 1.94 -18.90 0.01
C THR A 29 2.63 -18.37 -1.25
N TYR A 30 2.08 -18.72 -2.41
CA TYR A 30 2.46 -18.12 -3.69
C TYR A 30 2.32 -16.60 -3.52
N GLN A 31 3.42 -15.87 -3.57
CA GLN A 31 3.35 -14.42 -3.65
C GLN A 31 3.01 -14.11 -5.10
N ASN A 32 1.90 -13.43 -5.35
CA ASN A 32 1.55 -13.00 -6.71
C ASN A 32 2.75 -12.25 -7.30
N ILE A 33 3.34 -12.84 -8.33
CA ILE A 33 4.50 -12.26 -9.03
C ILE A 33 4.03 -11.11 -9.94
N HIS A 34 2.73 -11.09 -10.25
CA HIS A 34 2.09 -10.13 -11.13
C HIS A 34 1.09 -9.26 -10.36
N PHE A 35 0.91 -8.04 -10.83
CA PHE A 35 -0.15 -7.15 -10.36
C PHE A 35 -1.51 -7.67 -10.83
N ALA A 36 -2.55 -7.36 -10.06
CA ALA A 36 -3.90 -7.74 -10.42
C ALA A 36 -4.30 -7.15 -11.77
N GLY A 37 -5.13 -7.88 -12.51
CA GLY A 37 -5.58 -7.46 -13.83
C GLY A 37 -4.56 -7.68 -14.95
N MET A 38 -3.30 -8.04 -14.67
CA MET A 38 -2.32 -8.31 -15.74
C MET A 38 -2.66 -9.59 -16.54
N ILE A 39 -3.07 -10.64 -15.83
CA ILE A 39 -3.36 -11.97 -16.40
C ILE A 39 -4.66 -12.57 -15.83
N ASP A 40 -5.38 -11.82 -15.00
CA ASP A 40 -6.59 -12.25 -14.32
C ASP A 40 -7.69 -11.17 -14.42
N ASN A 41 -8.84 -11.46 -13.79
CA ASN A 41 -10.00 -10.58 -13.76
C ASN A 41 -9.97 -9.56 -12.62
N GLY A 42 -8.91 -9.54 -11.80
CA GLY A 42 -8.72 -8.56 -10.74
C GLY A 42 -8.44 -7.17 -11.31
N VAL A 43 -8.35 -6.19 -10.41
CA VAL A 43 -8.06 -4.81 -10.75
C VAL A 43 -6.94 -4.31 -9.86
N GLU A 44 -5.95 -3.71 -10.49
CA GLU A 44 -4.93 -2.90 -9.84
C GLU A 44 -5.08 -1.47 -10.35
N PHE A 45 -5.31 -0.51 -9.45
CA PHE A 45 -5.24 0.90 -9.76
C PHE A 45 -3.80 1.39 -9.58
N PHE A 46 -3.44 2.46 -10.28
CA PHE A 46 -2.15 3.10 -10.08
C PHE A 46 -2.16 4.54 -10.57
N ALA A 47 -1.32 5.37 -9.95
CA ALA A 47 -1.26 6.79 -10.25
C ALA A 47 0.15 7.36 -10.24
N GLN A 48 0.32 8.46 -10.99
CA GLN A 48 1.56 9.22 -10.98
C GLN A 48 1.54 10.23 -9.85
N LYS A 49 2.63 10.26 -9.07
CA LYS A 49 2.81 11.23 -7.98
C LYS A 49 2.65 12.66 -8.49
N GLY A 50 1.79 13.43 -7.80
CA GLY A 50 1.57 14.86 -8.07
C GLY A 50 0.59 15.15 -9.22
N ILE A 51 0.10 14.14 -9.93
CA ILE A 51 -0.90 14.28 -10.98
C ILE A 51 -2.18 13.60 -10.50
N ILE A 52 -3.26 14.37 -10.34
CA ILE A 52 -4.55 13.85 -9.86
C ILE A 52 -5.26 13.17 -11.02
N ASP A 53 -4.84 11.94 -11.30
CA ASP A 53 -5.43 11.04 -12.28
C ASP A 53 -5.10 9.60 -11.90
N VAL A 54 -5.93 8.65 -12.32
CA VAL A 54 -5.81 7.24 -11.94
C VAL A 54 -6.00 6.35 -13.16
N ARG A 55 -5.17 5.32 -13.23
CA ARG A 55 -5.19 4.26 -14.24
C ARG A 55 -5.59 2.96 -13.57
N CYS A 56 -6.01 1.98 -14.35
CA CYS A 56 -6.12 0.62 -13.85
C CYS A 56 -5.70 -0.41 -14.89
N ILE A 57 -5.31 -1.58 -14.40
CA ILE A 57 -5.11 -2.78 -15.21
C ILE A 57 -6.26 -3.74 -14.90
N ASN A 58 -6.92 -4.26 -15.93
CA ASN A 58 -7.93 -5.30 -15.80
C ASN A 58 -7.95 -6.16 -17.06
N GLN A 59 -7.92 -7.49 -16.91
CA GLN A 59 -7.96 -8.45 -18.03
C GLN A 59 -6.89 -8.20 -19.12
N GLY A 60 -5.69 -7.82 -18.72
CA GLY A 60 -4.55 -7.51 -19.60
C GLY A 60 -4.64 -6.14 -20.28
N ILE A 61 -5.68 -5.35 -20.02
CA ILE A 61 -5.89 -4.02 -20.61
C ILE A 61 -5.53 -2.94 -19.59
N VAL A 62 -4.75 -1.95 -20.04
CA VAL A 62 -4.47 -0.74 -19.26
C VAL A 62 -5.43 0.37 -19.68
N TYR A 63 -6.26 0.82 -18.75
CA TYR A 63 -7.14 1.97 -18.92
C TYR A 63 -6.41 3.23 -18.46
N ASN A 64 -6.19 4.17 -19.37
CA ASN A 64 -5.32 5.32 -19.13
C ASN A 64 -6.02 6.49 -18.44
N THR A 65 -7.34 6.53 -18.51
CA THR A 65 -8.16 7.57 -17.87
C THR A 65 -9.35 6.97 -17.13
N PHE A 66 -9.78 7.62 -16.06
CA PHE A 66 -10.92 7.18 -15.25
C PHE A 66 -12.22 7.04 -16.05
N SER A 67 -12.42 7.87 -17.08
CA SER A 67 -13.60 7.80 -17.96
C SER A 67 -13.70 6.47 -18.71
N GLU A 68 -12.56 5.89 -19.07
CA GLU A 68 -12.47 4.64 -19.83
C GLU A 68 -12.69 3.39 -18.97
N PHE A 69 -12.73 3.53 -17.63
CA PHE A 69 -12.84 2.38 -16.74
C PHE A 69 -14.15 1.62 -17.02
N PRO A 70 -14.11 0.26 -17.03
CA PRO A 70 -15.30 -0.57 -17.06
C PRO A 70 -16.31 -0.16 -15.98
N GLU A 71 -17.60 -0.18 -16.34
CA GLU A 71 -18.65 0.35 -15.46
C GLU A 71 -18.75 -0.42 -14.14
N TRP A 72 -18.51 -1.73 -14.17
CA TRP A 72 -18.50 -2.55 -12.96
C TRP A 72 -17.39 -2.15 -11.98
N ILE A 73 -16.24 -1.66 -12.47
CA ILE A 73 -15.14 -1.15 -11.63
C ILE A 73 -15.56 0.17 -10.97
N LYS A 74 -16.18 1.08 -11.74
CA LYS A 74 -16.72 2.34 -11.20
C LYS A 74 -17.79 2.06 -10.13
N TYR A 75 -18.70 1.12 -10.40
CA TYR A 75 -19.70 0.69 -9.43
C TYR A 75 -19.07 0.17 -8.13
N LYS A 76 -18.01 -0.64 -8.20
CA LYS A 76 -17.29 -1.13 -7.01
C LYS A 76 -16.62 -0.01 -6.21
N LEU A 77 -16.01 0.95 -6.89
CA LEU A 77 -15.47 2.15 -6.24
C LEU A 77 -16.57 2.97 -5.56
N GLU A 78 -17.75 3.06 -6.17
CA GLU A 78 -18.89 3.80 -5.61
C GLU A 78 -19.44 3.11 -4.36
N GLU A 79 -19.65 1.79 -4.41
CA GLU A 79 -20.04 0.99 -3.24
C GLU A 79 -19.08 1.19 -2.06
N ASP A 80 -17.77 1.22 -2.33
CA ASP A 80 -16.74 1.42 -1.31
C ASP A 80 -16.70 2.87 -0.80
N LEU A 81 -16.88 3.86 -1.67
CA LEU A 81 -16.94 5.28 -1.29
C LEU A 81 -18.15 5.59 -0.40
N VAL A 82 -19.33 5.05 -0.73
CA VAL A 82 -20.57 5.24 0.04
C VAL A 82 -20.42 4.70 1.46
N LYS A 83 -19.74 3.55 1.63
CA LYS A 83 -19.43 2.96 2.93
C LYS A 83 -18.42 3.80 3.74
N ASN A 84 -17.66 4.67 3.08
CA ASN A 84 -16.64 5.51 3.71
C ASN A 84 -17.10 6.97 3.86
N HIS A 85 -17.97 7.23 4.85
CA HIS A 85 -18.51 8.57 5.12
C HIS A 85 -17.43 9.62 5.41
N VAL A 86 -16.28 9.22 5.97
CA VAL A 86 -15.14 10.12 6.24
C VAL A 86 -14.52 10.58 4.93
N ALA A 87 -14.35 9.68 3.97
CA ALA A 87 -13.87 10.02 2.63
C ALA A 87 -14.87 10.93 1.91
N MET A 88 -16.15 10.55 1.86
CA MET A 88 -17.20 11.36 1.21
C MET A 88 -17.25 12.79 1.77
N ARG A 89 -17.25 12.94 3.10
CA ARG A 89 -17.21 14.25 3.75
C ARG A 89 -15.92 15.01 3.44
N SER A 90 -14.79 14.32 3.31
CA SER A 90 -13.51 14.97 3.01
C SER A 90 -13.48 15.49 1.57
N LEU A 91 -14.01 14.73 0.60
CA LEU A 91 -14.14 15.16 -0.81
C LEU A 91 -15.00 16.42 -0.92
N SER A 92 -16.14 16.47 -0.22
CA SER A 92 -17.04 17.65 -0.20
C SER A 92 -16.39 18.95 0.28
N LYS A 93 -15.26 18.85 1.01
CA LYS A 93 -14.54 20.00 1.57
C LYS A 93 -13.33 20.41 0.73
N ILE A 94 -13.03 19.69 -0.36
CA ILE A 94 -11.95 20.06 -1.28
C ILE A 94 -12.45 21.20 -2.17
N LYS A 95 -11.85 22.38 -2.01
CA LYS A 95 -12.22 23.56 -2.80
C LYS A 95 -11.94 23.31 -4.28
N GLY A 96 -12.95 23.53 -5.13
CA GLY A 96 -12.83 23.41 -6.58
C GLY A 96 -12.94 21.99 -7.13
N LEU A 97 -13.25 20.99 -6.30
CA LEU A 97 -13.53 19.63 -6.77
C LEU A 97 -15.01 19.48 -7.09
N ALA A 98 -15.33 19.19 -8.36
CA ALA A 98 -16.68 18.90 -8.82
C ALA A 98 -17.13 17.52 -8.30
N LYS A 99 -18.45 17.32 -8.12
CA LYS A 99 -18.98 16.05 -7.55
C LYS A 99 -18.71 14.87 -8.47
N GLU A 100 -18.74 15.12 -9.77
CA GLU A 100 -18.50 14.15 -10.84
C GLU A 100 -17.05 13.60 -10.77
N ASP A 101 -16.12 14.37 -10.20
CA ASP A 101 -14.72 13.97 -10.01
C ASP A 101 -14.46 13.25 -8.66
N TYR A 102 -15.46 13.11 -7.79
CA TYR A 102 -15.26 12.53 -6.44
C TYR A 102 -14.74 11.10 -6.51
N LEU A 103 -15.30 10.30 -7.40
CA LEU A 103 -14.95 8.89 -7.53
C LEU A 103 -13.52 8.71 -8.06
N LYS A 104 -13.14 9.49 -9.07
CA LYS A 104 -11.76 9.57 -9.59
C LYS A 104 -10.78 9.99 -8.50
N HIS A 105 -11.10 11.05 -7.76
CA HIS A 105 -10.23 11.57 -6.71
C HIS A 105 -10.11 10.59 -5.53
N TYR A 106 -11.19 9.88 -5.21
CA TYR A 106 -11.20 8.82 -4.21
C TYR A 106 -10.30 7.66 -4.61
N ALA A 107 -10.45 7.14 -5.83
CA ALA A 107 -9.62 6.07 -6.36
C ALA A 107 -8.13 6.46 -6.37
N PHE A 108 -7.79 7.66 -6.88
CA PHE A 108 -6.44 8.20 -6.82
C PHE A 108 -5.86 8.24 -5.39
N CYS A 109 -6.62 8.72 -4.41
CA CYS A 109 -6.13 8.86 -3.05
C CYS A 109 -5.95 7.52 -2.33
N LYS A 110 -6.87 6.58 -2.56
CA LYS A 110 -6.99 5.35 -1.78
C LYS A 110 -6.21 4.19 -2.41
N TYR A 111 -6.18 4.12 -3.73
CA TYR A 111 -5.67 2.99 -4.52
C TYR A 111 -4.62 3.41 -5.55
N GLY A 112 -4.12 4.66 -5.51
CA GLY A 112 -3.15 5.14 -6.49
C GLY A 112 -1.73 4.60 -6.33
N GLY A 113 -1.46 3.77 -5.32
CA GLY A 113 -0.16 3.10 -5.22
C GLY A 113 -0.09 1.97 -6.26
N LEU A 114 0.96 1.17 -6.22
CA LEU A 114 1.05 0.02 -7.13
C LEU A 114 1.73 -1.06 -6.32
N ASP A 115 1.00 -2.11 -5.99
CA ASP A 115 1.49 -3.18 -5.14
C ASP A 115 0.91 -4.56 -5.52
N PRO A 116 1.55 -5.68 -5.15
CA PRO A 116 1.09 -7.01 -5.59
C PRO A 116 -0.25 -7.48 -5.00
N ASN A 117 -0.85 -6.73 -4.06
CA ASN A 117 -2.15 -7.05 -3.48
C ASN A 117 -3.25 -6.38 -4.31
N PRO A 118 -4.25 -7.12 -4.79
CA PRO A 118 -5.30 -6.57 -5.64
C PRO A 118 -6.11 -5.49 -4.93
N ASP A 119 -6.36 -4.37 -5.61
CA ASP A 119 -7.34 -3.37 -5.18
C ASP A 119 -8.78 -3.86 -5.32
N ILE A 120 -9.04 -4.68 -6.34
CA ILE A 120 -10.26 -5.48 -6.48
C ILE A 120 -9.84 -6.90 -6.86
N ASP A 121 -10.20 -7.88 -6.03
CA ASP A 121 -9.86 -9.27 -6.29
C ASP A 121 -10.70 -9.88 -7.44
N VAL A 122 -10.37 -11.10 -7.83
CA VAL A 122 -11.08 -11.84 -8.91
C VAL A 122 -12.55 -12.11 -8.61
N ASN A 123 -12.98 -11.97 -7.35
CA ASN A 123 -14.37 -12.13 -6.92
C ASN A 123 -15.10 -10.78 -6.80
N GLY A 124 -14.44 -9.66 -7.15
CA GLY A 124 -15.01 -8.32 -7.03
C GLY A 124 -14.98 -7.75 -5.61
N MET A 125 -14.18 -8.31 -4.70
CA MET A 125 -14.01 -7.80 -3.33
C MET A 125 -12.93 -6.72 -3.30
N MET A 126 -13.22 -5.62 -2.61
CA MET A 126 -12.27 -4.51 -2.47
C MET A 126 -11.11 -4.88 -1.55
N GLY A 127 -9.90 -4.61 -2.00
CA GLY A 127 -8.67 -4.73 -1.24
C GLY A 127 -8.51 -3.66 -0.15
N GLU A 128 -7.51 -3.87 0.70
CA GLU A 128 -7.13 -2.87 1.68
C GLU A 128 -6.38 -1.70 1.02
N SER A 129 -6.64 -0.48 1.47
CA SER A 129 -5.91 0.68 0.96
C SER A 129 -4.45 0.67 1.44
N GLU A 130 -3.56 0.87 0.48
CA GLU A 130 -2.12 0.91 0.69
C GLU A 130 -1.58 2.32 0.95
N TYR A 131 -0.28 2.40 1.22
CA TYR A 131 0.41 3.68 1.33
C TYR A 131 0.82 4.18 -0.05
N PHE A 132 0.13 5.19 -0.54
CA PHE A 132 0.54 5.93 -1.73
C PHE A 132 1.12 7.32 -1.39
N ASP A 133 2.34 7.62 -1.85
CA ASP A 133 2.91 8.97 -1.80
C ASP A 133 2.37 9.84 -2.94
N CYS A 134 1.10 10.27 -2.83
CA CYS A 134 0.38 11.02 -3.87
C CYS A 134 1.00 12.38 -4.26
N GLY A 135 2.07 12.82 -3.60
CA GLY A 135 2.73 14.11 -3.84
C GLY A 135 2.20 15.25 -2.98
N PHE A 136 1.01 15.09 -2.38
CA PHE A 136 0.37 16.13 -1.56
C PHE A 136 0.43 15.86 -0.04
N ARG A 137 0.99 14.72 0.37
CA ARG A 137 1.16 14.37 1.80
C ARG A 137 2.01 15.42 2.53
N GLY A 138 1.64 15.73 3.77
CA GLY A 138 2.19 16.80 4.59
C GLY A 138 1.52 18.16 4.40
N LYS A 139 0.86 18.40 3.25
CA LYS A 139 0.17 19.67 2.94
C LYS A 139 -1.35 19.49 2.73
N CYS A 140 -1.79 18.29 2.38
CA CYS A 140 -3.18 17.98 2.11
C CYS A 140 -4.04 17.96 3.39
N LYS A 141 -5.13 18.74 3.39
CA LYS A 141 -6.11 18.79 4.50
C LYS A 141 -6.91 17.49 4.67
N ALA A 142 -7.00 16.69 3.61
CA ALA A 142 -7.65 15.38 3.59
C ALA A 142 -6.68 14.19 3.77
N GLU A 143 -5.38 14.45 3.99
CA GLU A 143 -4.41 13.38 4.24
C GLU A 143 -4.78 12.56 5.49
N GLY A 144 -4.82 11.24 5.35
CA GLY A 144 -5.24 10.29 6.37
C GLY A 144 -6.75 10.10 6.47
N LYS A 145 -7.54 10.81 5.64
CA LYS A 145 -8.99 10.69 5.55
C LYS A 145 -9.44 10.04 4.24
N LEU A 146 -8.83 10.46 3.13
CA LEU A 146 -9.01 9.85 1.81
C LEU A 146 -7.98 8.78 1.55
N CYS A 147 -6.70 9.15 1.66
CA CYS A 147 -5.61 8.20 1.62
C CYS A 147 -5.47 7.49 2.98
N CYS A 148 -5.11 6.21 2.95
CA CYS A 148 -4.96 5.41 4.16
C CYS A 148 -3.90 6.01 5.09
N GLY A 149 -4.25 6.05 6.37
CA GLY A 149 -3.28 6.13 7.46
C GLY A 149 -2.71 4.75 7.70
N ILE A 150 -1.40 4.63 7.90
CA ILE A 150 -0.75 3.32 7.97
C ILE A 150 -1.16 2.60 9.25
N LYS A 151 -2.06 1.61 9.11
CA LYS A 151 -2.53 0.76 10.19
C LYS A 151 -1.42 -0.19 10.64
N VAL A 152 -1.27 -0.31 11.95
CA VAL A 152 -0.28 -1.14 12.61
C VAL A 152 -0.93 -1.83 13.81
N LYS A 153 -0.24 -2.81 14.42
CA LYS A 153 -0.80 -3.70 15.46
C LYS A 153 -1.65 -2.97 16.50
N ASN A 154 -1.14 -1.88 17.07
CA ASN A 154 -1.82 -1.11 18.11
C ASN A 154 -2.15 0.32 17.63
N GLY A 155 -2.85 0.44 16.50
CA GLY A 155 -3.44 1.70 16.04
C GLY A 155 -2.95 2.16 14.67
N THR A 156 -2.74 3.46 14.51
CA THR A 156 -2.36 4.07 13.22
C THR A 156 -1.19 5.03 13.39
N LEU A 157 -0.28 5.02 12.43
CA LEU A 157 0.83 5.96 12.39
C LEU A 157 0.33 7.37 12.04
N THR A 158 0.78 8.35 12.81
CA THR A 158 0.51 9.77 12.57
C THR A 158 1.29 10.29 11.37
N LYS A 159 0.88 11.45 10.85
CA LYS A 159 1.61 12.14 9.78
C LYS A 159 3.08 12.38 10.11
N MET A 160 3.38 12.77 11.36
CA MET A 160 4.75 12.99 11.79
C MET A 160 5.55 11.68 11.88
N GLU A 161 4.95 10.61 12.41
CA GLU A 161 5.59 9.30 12.47
C GLU A 161 5.91 8.75 11.07
N ILE A 162 5.01 8.92 10.08
CA ILE A 162 5.28 8.56 8.68
C ILE A 162 6.43 9.39 8.11
N ARG A 163 6.48 10.71 8.37
CA ARG A 163 7.61 11.58 7.96
C ARG A 163 8.94 11.14 8.57
N ILE A 164 8.92 10.69 9.82
CA ILE A 164 10.08 10.15 10.52
C ILE A 164 10.49 8.78 9.94
N LEU A 165 9.53 7.92 9.58
CA LEU A 165 9.80 6.64 8.91
C LEU A 165 10.43 6.83 7.55
N LYS A 166 9.96 7.79 6.74
CA LYS A 166 10.56 8.11 5.43
C LYS A 166 12.05 8.45 5.52
N LYS A 167 12.53 8.92 6.67
CA LYS A 167 13.93 9.34 6.90
C LYS A 167 14.70 8.33 7.73
N SER A 168 14.28 7.07 7.74
CA SER A 168 14.75 6.12 8.74
C SER A 168 16.16 5.61 8.64
N MET A 169 16.74 5.78 7.46
CA MET A 169 18.12 5.46 7.16
C MET A 169 19.09 6.57 7.63
N MET A 170 18.57 7.73 8.07
CA MET A 170 19.38 8.85 8.55
C MET A 170 19.61 8.79 10.07
N SER A 171 20.65 9.47 10.56
CA SER A 171 20.88 9.64 12.00
C SER A 171 19.78 10.49 12.65
N ASN A 172 19.53 10.28 13.95
CA ASN A 172 18.54 11.07 14.69
C ASN A 172 18.79 12.59 14.62
N LYS A 173 20.05 13.03 14.61
CA LYS A 173 20.41 14.44 14.45
C LYS A 173 19.94 14.99 13.10
N HIS A 174 20.18 14.25 12.02
CA HIS A 174 19.75 14.66 10.68
C HIS A 174 18.23 14.59 10.51
N ILE A 175 17.55 13.58 11.08
CA ILE A 175 16.08 13.51 11.06
C ILE A 175 15.47 14.70 11.80
N ALA A 176 15.95 14.98 13.01
CA ALA A 176 15.46 16.08 13.85
C ALA A 176 15.61 17.42 13.13
N ASN A 177 16.80 17.67 12.57
CA ASN A 177 17.08 18.86 11.77
C ASN A 177 16.16 18.97 10.54
N ALA A 178 16.05 17.90 9.74
CA ALA A 178 15.25 17.89 8.51
C ALA A 178 13.74 18.03 8.74
N LEU A 179 13.25 17.73 9.95
CA LEU A 179 11.85 17.85 10.32
C LEU A 179 11.57 19.07 11.21
N PHE A 180 12.60 19.86 11.53
CA PHE A 180 12.53 21.02 12.43
C PHE A 180 11.90 20.67 13.80
N ILE A 181 12.33 19.56 14.39
CA ILE A 181 11.93 19.11 15.73
C ILE A 181 13.14 18.87 16.61
N SER A 182 12.97 18.93 17.94
CA SER A 182 14.05 18.56 18.87
C SER A 182 14.33 17.06 18.83
N ILE A 183 15.55 16.67 19.21
CA ILE A 183 15.92 15.25 19.36
C ILE A 183 15.05 14.57 20.44
N SER A 184 14.66 15.30 21.49
CA SER A 184 13.77 14.78 22.53
C SER A 184 12.37 14.45 21.98
N THR A 185 11.79 15.33 21.15
CA THR A 185 10.52 15.09 20.47
C THR A 185 10.62 13.91 19.50
N LEU A 186 11.73 13.80 18.75
CA LEU A 186 11.97 12.65 17.89
C LEU A 186 12.03 11.32 18.68
N LYS A 187 12.71 11.29 19.84
CA LYS A 187 12.74 10.12 20.73
C LYS A 187 11.34 9.73 21.24
N LYS A 188 10.49 10.71 21.57
CA LYS A 188 9.09 10.45 21.95
C LYS A 188 8.30 9.80 20.80
N HIS A 189 8.49 10.26 19.57
CA HIS A 189 7.89 9.60 18.40
C HIS A 189 8.40 8.16 18.21
N TRP A 190 9.68 7.89 18.45
CA TRP A 190 10.20 6.51 18.46
C TRP A 190 9.50 5.61 19.48
N GLN A 191 9.34 6.11 20.70
CA GLN A 191 8.66 5.37 21.77
C GLN A 191 7.20 5.09 21.43
N ASN A 192 6.49 6.09 20.88
CA ASN A 192 5.11 5.92 20.43
C ASN A 192 5.00 4.92 19.28
N MET A 193 5.89 4.98 18.28
CA MET A 193 5.93 3.99 17.22
C MET A 193 6.22 2.59 17.76
N LYS A 194 7.15 2.44 18.71
CA LYS A 194 7.43 1.15 19.36
C LYS A 194 6.20 0.59 20.06
N ALA A 195 5.45 1.42 20.78
CA ALA A 195 4.20 1.01 21.41
C ALA A 195 3.13 0.57 20.37
N LYS A 196 3.08 1.25 19.22
CA LYS A 196 2.13 0.97 18.14
C LYS A 196 2.49 -0.28 17.32
N THR A 197 3.77 -0.51 17.04
CA THR A 197 4.23 -1.54 16.10
C THR A 197 4.87 -2.75 16.78
N GLY A 198 5.40 -2.58 18.00
CA GLY A 198 6.25 -3.57 18.67
C GLY A 198 7.71 -3.58 18.20
N MET A 199 8.07 -2.80 17.16
CA MET A 199 9.42 -2.78 16.59
C MET A 199 10.39 -2.05 17.51
N SER A 200 11.57 -2.64 17.68
CA SER A 200 12.57 -2.22 18.66
C SER A 200 13.83 -1.65 18.01
N THR A 201 14.14 -2.06 16.79
CA THR A 201 15.37 -1.68 16.09
C THR A 201 15.11 -0.78 14.90
N ARG A 202 16.14 -0.04 14.49
CA ARG A 202 16.00 0.85 13.34
C ARG A 202 15.86 0.10 12.02
N ALA A 203 16.52 -1.05 11.91
CA ALA A 203 16.44 -1.95 10.78
C ALA A 203 15.01 -2.49 10.57
N GLU A 204 14.30 -2.88 11.63
CA GLU A 204 12.90 -3.32 11.54
C GLU A 204 11.99 -2.22 10.95
N TYR A 205 12.19 -0.97 11.36
CA TYR A 205 11.44 0.15 10.81
C TYR A 205 11.76 0.43 9.34
N VAL A 206 13.04 0.31 8.94
CA VAL A 206 13.44 0.44 7.53
C VAL A 206 12.78 -0.66 6.71
N TYR A 207 12.91 -1.91 7.14
CA TYR A 207 12.29 -3.08 6.48
C TYR A 207 10.78 -2.91 6.33
N PHE A 208 10.09 -2.54 7.41
CA PHE A 208 8.66 -2.28 7.39
C PHE A 208 8.30 -1.16 6.41
N ALA A 209 9.02 -0.04 6.45
CA ALA A 209 8.75 1.12 5.61
C ALA A 209 9.00 0.81 4.12
N THR A 210 10.01 0.02 3.80
CA THR A 210 10.27 -0.49 2.45
C THR A 210 9.15 -1.42 1.99
N LYS A 211 8.76 -2.40 2.82
CA LYS A 211 7.67 -3.33 2.49
C LYS A 211 6.33 -2.63 2.26
N LYS A 212 6.09 -1.52 2.95
CA LYS A 212 4.89 -0.68 2.78
C LYS A 212 5.04 0.42 1.73
N GLY A 213 6.12 0.44 0.94
CA GLY A 213 6.32 1.45 -0.12
C GLY A 213 6.53 2.89 0.38
N ILE A 214 6.73 3.08 1.69
CA ILE A 214 6.98 4.40 2.32
C ILE A 214 8.35 4.92 1.91
N ILE A 215 9.34 4.01 1.88
CA ILE A 215 10.68 4.24 1.37
C ILE A 215 10.79 3.45 0.08
N LYS A 216 11.16 4.14 -1.00
CA LYS A 216 11.51 3.50 -2.27
C LYS A 216 13.02 3.59 -2.42
N TRP A 217 13.66 2.49 -2.81
CA TRP A 217 15.06 2.50 -3.20
C TRP A 217 15.17 3.26 -4.52
N ILE A 218 15.89 4.37 -4.51
CA ILE A 218 16.34 5.01 -5.73
C ILE A 218 17.67 4.32 -6.03
N TRP A 219 17.67 3.47 -7.07
CA TRP A 219 18.91 3.01 -7.70
C TRP A 219 19.35 4.08 -8.70
#